data_AF-A0A672LJU8-F1
#
_entry.id   AF-A0A672LJU8-F1
#
_cell.length_a   1.000
_cell.length_b   1.000
_cell.length_c   1.000
_cell.angle_alpha   90.00
_cell.angle_beta   90.00
_cell.angle_gamma   90.00
#
_symmetry.space_group_name_H-M   'P 1'
#
loop_
_entity.id
_entity.type
_entity.pdbx_description
1 polymer ?
#
loop_
_entity_poly.entity_id
_entity_poly.type
_entity_poly.pdbx_seq_one_letter_code
_entity_poly.pdbx_strand_id
1 'polypeptide(L)'
;GKRWDKRQNWMNLRDAETGKVLWQGTEDLSLPGVEHEARVPKKILKCKAVSRELNFSSVEKLEKFRLEQKVFFKGQCLEGCSNYFFTLSI
;
A
#
# COMPACT_ATOMS: atom_id res chain seq x y z
N GLY A 1 20.17 -2.71 -7.04
CA GLY A 1 19.14 -3.77 -7.13
C GLY A 1 18.19 -3.39 -8.23
N LYS A 2 17.92 -4.29 -9.19
CA LYS A 2 17.16 -3.98 -10.40
C LYS A 2 15.71 -3.64 -10.05
N ARG A 3 15.26 -2.48 -10.56
CA ARG A 3 13.86 -2.06 -10.62
C ARG A 3 13.09 -3.11 -11.41
N TRP A 4 12.04 -3.68 -10.82
CA TRP A 4 10.98 -4.30 -11.60
C TRP A 4 10.28 -3.16 -12.33
N ASP A 5 9.92 -3.31 -13.60
CA ASP A 5 9.26 -2.27 -14.42
C ASP A 5 7.82 -1.97 -13.99
N LYS A 6 7.61 -1.83 -12.68
CA LYS A 6 6.39 -1.49 -11.99
C LYS A 6 6.51 -0.08 -11.45
N ARG A 7 5.44 0.68 -11.57
CA ARG A 7 5.32 2.02 -11.01
C ARG A 7 4.00 2.10 -10.25
N GLN A 8 4.04 2.47 -8.98
CA GLN A 8 2.82 2.84 -8.27
C GLN A 8 2.40 4.25 -8.73
N ASN A 9 1.19 4.36 -9.26
CA ASN A 9 0.66 5.62 -9.79
C ASN A 9 0.00 6.44 -8.69
N TRP A 10 -0.80 5.79 -7.85
CA TRP A 10 -1.43 6.39 -6.69
C TRP A 10 -1.88 5.31 -5.70
N MET A 11 -2.12 5.74 -4.47
CA MET A 11 -2.69 4.90 -3.42
C MET A 11 -3.67 5.73 -2.58
N ASN A 12 -4.75 5.10 -2.12
CA ASN A 12 -5.67 5.70 -1.16
C ASN A 12 -5.92 4.76 0.03
N LEU A 13 -6.23 5.36 1.18
CA LEU A 13 -6.66 4.67 2.39
C LEU A 13 -8.03 5.23 2.78
N ARG A 14 -8.99 4.33 3.02
CA ARG A 14 -10.35 4.66 3.40
C ARG A 14 -10.74 3.94 4.68
N ASP A 15 -11.58 4.59 5.47
CA ASP A 15 -12.32 3.89 6.51
C ASP A 15 -13.21 2.83 5.84
N ALA A 16 -13.04 1.56 6.22
CA ALA A 16 -13.71 0.45 5.53
C ALA A 16 -15.23 0.38 5.80
N GLU A 17 -15.71 0.96 6.91
CA GLU A 17 -17.13 0.96 7.24
C GLU A 17 -17.86 2.09 6.52
N THR A 18 -17.23 3.26 6.39
CA THR A 18 -17.87 4.48 5.84
C THR A 18 -17.45 4.82 4.41
N GLY A 19 -16.36 4.23 3.91
CA GLY A 19 -15.78 4.58 2.60
C GLY A 19 -15.07 5.94 2.55
N LYS A 20 -15.02 6.67 3.67
CA LYS A 20 -14.42 8.00 3.77
C LYS A 20 -12.92 7.93 3.50
N VAL A 21 -12.42 8.80 2.62
CA VAL A 21 -10.98 8.93 2.37
C VAL A 21 -10.28 9.51 3.60
N LEU A 22 -9.28 8.79 4.08
CA LEU A 22 -8.43 9.17 5.20
C LEU A 22 -7.09 9.72 4.71
N TRP A 23 -6.55 9.14 3.65
CA TRP A 23 -5.29 9.56 3.05
C TRP A 23 -5.27 9.19 1.56
N GLN A 24 -4.58 10.00 0.76
CA GLN A 24 -4.31 9.74 -0.65
C GLN A 24 -2.94 10.30 -1.00
N GLY A 25 -2.20 9.58 -1.83
CA GLY A 25 -0.90 10.01 -2.35
C GLY A 25 -0.68 9.53 -3.78
N THR A 26 0.14 10.28 -4.51
CA THR A 26 0.54 10.00 -5.91
C THR A 26 2.04 9.73 -6.04
N GLU A 27 2.78 9.76 -4.93
CA GLU A 27 4.19 9.41 -4.87
C GLU A 27 4.40 7.92 -5.08
N ASP A 28 5.48 7.54 -5.76
CA ASP A 28 5.81 6.14 -6.01
C ASP A 28 6.53 5.54 -4.80
N LEU A 29 5.76 4.99 -3.87
CA LEU A 29 6.26 4.36 -2.64
C LEU A 29 6.88 2.96 -2.91
N SER A 30 6.94 2.52 -4.16
CA SER A 30 7.54 1.23 -4.53
C SER A 30 9.05 1.31 -4.82
N LEU A 31 9.62 2.52 -4.86
CA LEU A 31 11.05 2.72 -5.12
C LEU A 31 11.91 2.17 -3.96
N PRO A 32 12.79 1.19 -4.21
CA PRO A 32 13.64 0.61 -3.17
C PRO A 32 14.87 1.48 -2.88
N GLY A 33 15.46 1.31 -1.70
CA GLY A 33 16.72 1.98 -1.32
C GLY A 33 16.54 3.42 -0.82
N VAL A 34 15.29 3.89 -0.73
CA VAL A 34 14.92 5.17 -0.12
C VAL A 34 13.85 4.92 0.93
N GLU A 35 13.86 5.71 2.00
CA GLU A 35 12.80 5.74 2.98
C GLU A 35 11.75 6.76 2.56
N HIS A 36 10.50 6.32 2.45
CA HIS A 36 9.39 7.19 2.06
C HIS A 36 8.60 7.63 3.30
N GLU A 37 8.17 8.89 3.34
CA GLU A 37 7.35 9.44 4.41
C GLU A 37 5.89 9.62 3.95
N ALA A 38 4.93 9.09 4.71
CA ALA A 38 3.50 9.34 4.48
C ALA A 38 2.85 9.94 5.73
N ARG A 39 2.26 11.13 5.59
CA ARG A 39 1.55 11.81 6.69
C ARG A 39 0.08 11.42 6.72
N VAL A 40 -0.22 10.35 7.47
CA VAL A 40 -1.60 9.87 7.68
C VAL A 40 -2.25 10.51 8.91
N PRO A 41 -3.56 10.81 8.89
CA PRO A 41 -4.21 11.45 10.03
C PRO A 41 -4.42 10.44 11.17
N LYS A 42 -4.16 10.85 12.41
CA LYS A 42 -4.26 10.01 13.62
C LYS A 42 -5.61 9.28 13.78
N LYS A 43 -6.69 9.83 13.22
CA LYS A 43 -8.03 9.21 13.24
C LYS A 43 -8.08 7.83 12.58
N ILE A 44 -7.12 7.49 11.70
CA ILE A 44 -7.02 6.17 11.07
C ILE A 44 -6.87 5.04 12.10
N LEU A 45 -6.23 5.32 13.24
CA LEU A 45 -6.03 4.37 14.34
C LEU A 45 -7.33 4.04 15.09
N LYS A 46 -8.42 4.79 14.84
CA LYS A 46 -9.75 4.54 15.40
C LYS A 46 -10.63 3.71 14.49
N CYS A 47 -10.24 3.53 13.22
CA CYS A 47 -11.00 2.72 12.28
C CYS A 47 -10.90 1.25 12.69
N LYS A 48 -12.02 0.53 12.69
CA LYS A 48 -12.03 -0.92 12.92
C LYS A 48 -11.25 -1.67 11.82
N ALA A 49 -11.38 -1.20 10.58
CA ALA A 49 -10.61 -1.65 9.44
C ALA A 49 -10.35 -0.50 8.46
N VAL A 50 -9.24 -0.57 7.75
CA VAL A 50 -8.86 0.39 6.70
C VAL A 50 -8.82 -0.35 5.37
N SER A 51 -9.60 0.13 4.41
CA SER A 51 -9.50 -0.32 3.02
C SER A 51 -8.37 0.42 2.34
N ARG A 52 -7.56 -0.32 1.56
CA ARG A 52 -6.47 0.24 0.76
C ARG A 52 -6.70 -0.09 -0.70
N GLU A 53 -6.58 0.94 -1.53
CA GLU A 53 -6.62 0.81 -2.98
C GLU A 53 -5.31 1.34 -3.54
N LEU A 54 -4.72 0.58 -4.47
CA LEU A 54 -3.44 0.91 -5.08
C LEU A 54 -3.56 0.72 -6.58
N ASN A 55 -3.16 1.75 -7.31
CA ASN A 55 -3.06 1.68 -8.76
C ASN A 55 -1.59 1.66 -9.15
N PHE A 56 -1.23 0.71 -10.01
CA PHE A 56 0.11 0.58 -10.52
C PHE A 56 0.09 0.19 -11.99
N SER A 57 1.17 0.52 -12.69
CA SER A 57 1.43 0.08 -14.05
C SER A 57 2.62 -0.86 -14.07
N SER A 58 2.64 -1.80 -15.01
CA SER A 58 3.76 -2.71 -15.25
C SER A 58 4.01 -2.82 -16.75
N VAL A 59 5.28 -2.75 -17.16
CA VAL A 59 5.64 -3.03 -18.57
C VAL A 59 5.58 -4.53 -18.84
N GLU A 60 6.01 -5.33 -17.87
CA GLU A 60 6.03 -6.79 -17.97
C GLU A 60 4.73 -7.42 -17.48
N LYS A 61 4.38 -8.56 -18.06
CA LYS A 61 3.29 -9.42 -17.56
C LYS A 61 3.68 -9.98 -16.19
N LEU A 62 2.76 -9.92 -15.24
CA LEU A 62 3.00 -10.38 -13.88
C LEU A 62 2.31 -11.71 -13.61
N GLU A 63 3.12 -12.74 -13.33
CA GLU A 63 2.63 -14.02 -12.87
C GLU A 63 2.73 -14.10 -11.35
N LYS A 64 1.63 -14.47 -10.67
CA LYS A 64 1.56 -14.65 -9.19
C LYS A 64 2.06 -13.44 -8.39
N PHE A 65 1.78 -12.22 -8.84
CA PHE A 65 2.17 -11.02 -8.11
C PHE A 65 1.54 -10.98 -6.71
N ARG A 66 2.37 -10.70 -5.71
CA ARG A 66 1.98 -10.63 -4.30
C ARG A 66 2.71 -9.47 -3.62
N LEU A 67 2.02 -8.83 -2.68
CA LEU A 67 2.60 -7.84 -1.78
C LEU A 67 2.61 -8.40 -0.36
N GLU A 68 3.80 -8.49 0.22
CA GLU A 68 3.98 -8.78 1.64
C GLU A 68 4.32 -7.48 2.36
N GLN A 69 3.62 -7.23 3.47
CA GLN A 69 3.83 -6.02 4.26
C GLN A 69 4.03 -6.37 5.71
N LYS A 70 5.00 -5.71 6.33
CA LYS A 70 5.27 -5.78 7.77
C LYS A 70 5.16 -4.38 8.36
N VAL A 71 4.56 -4.29 9.54
CA VAL A 71 4.41 -3.05 10.28
C VAL A 71 5.35 -3.10 11.48
N PHE A 72 6.25 -2.13 11.56
CA PHE A 72 7.22 -2.02 12.64
C PHE A 72 6.94 -0.80 13.51
N PHE A 73 7.05 -0.98 14.82
CA PHE A 73 7.07 0.12 15.78
C PHE A 73 8.32 -0.03 16.66
N LYS A 74 9.18 0.98 16.65
CA LYS A 74 10.47 0.99 17.38
C LYS A 74 11.30 -0.29 17.13
N GLY A 75 11.36 -0.75 15.88
CA GLY A 75 12.13 -1.94 15.48
C GLY A 75 11.45 -3.29 15.78
N GLN A 76 10.31 -3.31 16.48
CA GLN A 76 9.54 -4.52 16.72
C GLN A 76 8.44 -4.68 15.69
N CYS A 77 8.32 -5.88 15.11
CA CYS A 77 7.22 -6.20 14.19
C CYS A 77 5.93 -6.36 14.99
N LEU A 78 4.99 -5.45 14.80
CA LEU A 78 3.68 -5.51 15.45
C LEU A 78 2.73 -6.42 14.67
N GLU A 79 2.74 -6.31 13.35
CA GLU A 79 1.82 -7.03 12.47
C GLU A 79 2.50 -7.40 11.15
N GLY A 80 2.23 -8.62 10.67
CA GLY A 80 2.54 -9.05 9.31
C GLY A 80 1.24 -9.26 8.55
N CYS A 81 1.04 -8.56 7.44
CA CYS A 81 -0.14 -8.72 6.61
C CYS A 81 0.28 -9.32 5.26
N SER A 82 -0.20 -10.53 4.98
CA SER A 82 -0.11 -11.16 3.67
C SER A 82 -1.40 -10.88 2.92
N ASN A 83 -1.39 -9.92 2.01
CA ASN A 83 -2.56 -9.62 1.18
C ASN A 83 -2.47 -10.40 -0.14
N TYR A 84 -3.46 -11.25 -0.42
CA TYR A 84 -3.80 -11.66 -1.78
C TYR A 84 -4.59 -10.50 -2.40
N PHE A 85 -4.05 -9.83 -3.42
CA PHE A 85 -4.81 -8.80 -4.12
C PHE A 85 -6.01 -9.45 -4.84
N PHE A 86 -7.22 -9.27 -4.31
CA PHE A 86 -8.44 -9.14 -5.12
C PHE A 86 -8.65 -7.62 -5.21
N THR A 87 -8.48 -6.93 -6.34
CA THR A 87 -9.13 -7.14 -7.64
C THR A 87 -8.17 -6.78 -8.77
N LEU A 88 -8.06 -7.67 -9.76
CA LEU A 88 -7.49 -7.39 -11.08
C LEU A 88 -8.66 -6.92 -11.96
N SER A 89 -8.76 -5.63 -12.25
CA SER A 89 -9.54 -5.18 -13.39
C SER A 89 -8.53 -4.93 -14.51
N ILE A 90 -8.47 -5.92 -15.41
CA ILE A 90 -7.78 -5.86 -16.70
C ILE A 90 -8.37 -4.72 -17.52
#